data_AF-A0A6V7IMN9-F1
#
_entry.id   AF-A0A6V7IMN9-F1
#
_cell.length_a   1.000
_cell.length_b   1.000
_cell.length_c   1.000
_cell.angle_alpha   90.00
_cell.angle_beta   90.00
_cell.angle_gamma   90.00
#
_symmetry.space_group_name_H-M   'P 1'
#
loop_
_entity.id
_entity.type
_entity.pdbx_description
1 polymer ?
#
loop_
_entity_poly.entity_id
_entity_poly.type
_entity_poly.pdbx_seq_one_letter_code
_entity_poly.pdbx_strand_id
1 'polypeptide(L)' 'VGFGKNATLYARVRGKVVVTCEKVDLKWHKAWIQRCYAGREGQTIYKKHFNVIPEKQHDRFKLVDAI' A
#
# COMPACT_ATOMS: atom_id res chain seq x y z
N VAL A 1 0.74 1.28 -2.70
CA VAL A 1 1.45 0.68 -3.86
C VAL A 1 0.71 -0.55 -4.37
N GLY A 2 1.07 -1.06 -5.55
CA GLY A 2 0.65 -2.37 -6.06
C GLY A 2 1.73 -3.44 -5.85
N PHE A 3 1.35 -4.72 -5.94
CA PHE A 3 2.24 -5.88 -5.75
C PHE A 3 2.11 -6.84 -6.94
N GLY A 4 3.20 -7.05 -7.68
CA GLY A 4 3.25 -7.91 -8.85
C GLY A 4 3.52 -9.38 -8.53
N LYS A 5 3.42 -10.26 -9.54
CA LYS A 5 3.60 -11.72 -9.40
C LYS A 5 4.96 -12.10 -8.78
N ASN A 6 6.01 -11.35 -9.08
CA ASN A 6 7.38 -11.60 -8.62
C ASN A 6 7.75 -10.76 -7.38
N ALA A 7 6.77 -10.39 -6.57
CA ALA A 7 6.93 -9.51 -5.41
C ALA A 7 7.48 -8.11 -5.71
N THR A 8 7.36 -7.65 -6.96
CA THR A 8 7.73 -6.30 -7.39
C THR A 8 6.69 -5.29 -6.91
N LEU A 9 7.15 -4.17 -6.34
CA LEU A 9 6.30 -3.04 -5.99
C LEU A 9 6.25 -2.03 -7.13
N TYR A 10 5.06 -1.49 -7.39
CA TYR A 10 4.88 -0.40 -8.36
C TYR A 10 3.90 0.65 -7.82
N ALA A 11 4.05 1.90 -8.26
CA ALA A 11 3.14 2.97 -7.91
C ALA A 11 1.82 2.79 -8.67
N ARG A 12 0.68 2.85 -7.97
CA ARG A 12 -0.66 2.79 -8.60
C ARG A 12 -1.16 4.16 -9.06
N VAL A 13 -0.57 5.22 -8.52
CA VAL A 13 -0.89 6.63 -8.80
C VAL A 13 0.43 7.39 -8.89
N ARG A 14 0.44 8.48 -9.65
CA ARG A 14 1.59 9.39 -9.70
C ARG A 14 1.67 10.18 -8.39
N GLY A 15 2.86 10.31 -7.83
CA GLY A 15 3.02 10.95 -6.53
C GLY A 15 4.40 10.78 -5.91
N LYS A 16 4.57 11.34 -4.71
CA LYS A 16 5.79 11.22 -3.91
C LYS A 16 5.81 9.89 -3.16
N VAL A 17 6.89 9.13 -3.30
CA VAL A 17 7.10 7.89 -2.53
C VAL A 17 7.53 8.23 -1.11
N VAL A 18 6.92 7.56 -0.14
CA VAL A 18 7.28 7.66 1.28
C VAL A 18 7.38 6.26 1.87
N VAL A 19 8.34 6.06 2.77
CA VAL A 19 8.52 4.83 3.52
C VAL A 19 8.19 5.09 4.99
N THR A 20 7.33 4.25 5.55
CA THR A 20 6.85 4.31 6.94
C THR A 20 7.10 2.97 7.61
N CYS A 21 7.12 2.94 8.94
CA CYS A 21 7.12 1.70 9.72
C CYS A 21 5.77 1.58 10.42
N GLU A 22 4.99 0.57 10.04
CA GLU A 22 3.59 0.46 10.46
C GLU A 22 3.33 -0.91 11.12
N LYS A 23 2.42 -0.94 12.09
CA LYS A 23 1.96 -2.17 12.72
C LYS A 23 1.21 -2.99 11.68
N VAL A 24 1.49 -4.29 11.59
CA VAL A 24 0.84 -5.19 10.63
C VAL A 24 -0.30 -5.97 11.23
N ASP A 25 -1.35 -6.15 10.43
CA ASP A 25 -2.40 -7.15 10.64
C ASP A 25 -2.18 -8.33 9.68
N LEU A 26 -1.59 -9.41 10.20
CA LEU A 26 -1.19 -10.56 9.41
C LEU A 26 -2.34 -11.57 9.30
N LYS A 27 -2.64 -12.02 8.08
CA LYS A 27 -3.61 -13.09 7.84
C LYS A 27 -2.98 -14.46 8.14
N TRP A 28 -3.04 -14.89 9.40
CA TRP A 28 -2.40 -16.11 9.93
C TRP A 28 -2.73 -17.42 9.21
N HIS A 29 -3.86 -17.50 8.50
CA HIS A 29 -4.22 -18.69 7.70
C HIS A 29 -3.44 -18.78 6.37
N LYS A 30 -2.71 -17.75 5.95
CA LYS A 30 -1.95 -17.77 4.69
C LYS A 30 -0.62 -18.48 4.87
N ALA A 31 -0.31 -19.44 3.98
CA ALA A 31 0.91 -20.23 4.03
C ALA A 31 2.19 -19.39 4.13
N TRP A 32 2.28 -18.25 3.43
CA TRP A 32 3.42 -17.35 3.52
C TRP A 32 3.56 -16.68 4.90
N ILE A 33 2.44 -16.36 5.55
CA ILE A 33 2.47 -15.79 6.90
C ILE A 33 2.95 -16.86 7.88
N GLN A 34 2.39 -18.07 7.83
CA GLN A 34 2.80 -19.18 8.68
C GLN A 34 4.30 -19.48 8.50
N ARG A 35 4.77 -19.58 7.26
CA ARG A 35 6.17 -19.86 6.97
C ARG A 35 7.14 -18.82 7.53
N CYS A 36 6.76 -17.54 7.54
CA CYS A 36 7.65 -16.45 7.94
C CYS A 36 7.45 -15.99 9.39
N TYR A 37 6.30 -16.28 10.00
CA TYR A 37 5.88 -15.69 11.28
C TYR A 37 5.29 -16.68 12.29
N ALA A 38 5.20 -17.98 11.99
CA ALA A 38 4.68 -18.97 12.94
C ALA A 38 5.39 -18.88 14.31
N GLY A 39 4.62 -19.01 15.39
CA GLY A 39 5.11 -18.89 16.77
C GLY A 39 5.20 -17.45 17.27
N ARG A 40 4.75 -16.47 16.47
CA ARG A 40 4.70 -15.04 16.85
C ARG A 40 3.28 -14.51 16.93
N GLU A 41 2.30 -15.39 17.03
CA GLU A 41 0.90 -15.05 17.19
C GLU A 41 0.71 -14.14 18.42
N GLY A 42 -0.07 -13.07 18.28
CA GLY A 42 -0.30 -12.10 19.35
C GLY A 42 0.83 -11.08 19.60
N GLN A 43 2.02 -11.27 19.03
CA GLN A 43 3.09 -10.27 19.13
C GLN A 43 2.78 -9.04 18.27
N THR A 44 3.18 -7.86 18.74
CA THR A 44 3.16 -6.66 17.89
C THR A 44 4.33 -6.71 16.92
N ILE A 45 4.01 -6.77 15.62
CA ILE A 45 4.99 -6.79 14.54
C ILE A 45 4.85 -5.50 13.74
N TYR A 46 5.99 -4.87 13.44
CA TYR A 46 6.06 -3.70 12.56
C TYR A 46 6.77 -4.06 11.26
N LYS A 47 6.30 -3.52 10.13
CA LYS A 47 6.96 -3.66 8.83
C LYS A 47 7.06 -2.32 8.12
N LYS A 48 8.10 -2.19 7.31
CA LYS A 48 8.24 -1.04 6.41
C LYS A 48 7.20 -1.15 5.30
N HIS A 49 6.43 -0.08 5.11
CA HIS A 49 5.46 0.04 4.03
C HIS A 49 5.88 1.14 3.08
N PHE A 50 5.64 0.91 1.78
CA PHE A 50 5.86 1.90 0.74
C PHE A 50 4.51 2.50 0.38
N ASN A 51 4.40 3.81 0.55
CA ASN A 51 3.23 4.60 0.27
C ASN A 51 3.52 5.59 -0.86
N VAL A 52 2.46 6.02 -1.55
CA VAL A 52 2.56 7.07 -2.57
C VAL A 52 1.57 8.14 -2.16
N ILE A 53 2.07 9.34 -1.84
CA ILE A 53 1.24 10.53 -1.64
C ILE A 53 0.90 11.06 -3.03
N PRO A 54 -0.38 10.99 -3.47
CA PRO A 54 -0.75 11.39 -4.83
C PRO A 54 -0.41 12.85 -5.10
N GLU A 55 -0.02 13.15 -6.33
CA GLU A 55 -0.07 14.54 -6.81
C GLU A 55 -1.52 15.04 -6.79
N LYS A 56 -1.70 16.34 -6.57
CA LYS A 56 -3.03 16.96 -6.59
C LYS A 56 -3.69 16.66 -7.94
N GLN A 57 -4.85 16.02 -7.91
CA GLN A 57 -5.67 15.82 -9.10
C GLN A 57 -6.03 17.18 -9.71
N HIS A 58 -6.10 17.27 -11.03
CA HIS A 58 -6.56 18.49 -11.67
C HIS A 58 -7.97 18.85 -11.18
N ASP A 59 -8.15 20.12 -10.82
CA ASP A 59 -9.41 20.75 -10.42
C ASP A 59 -9.99 21.61 -11.56
N ARG A 60 -9.60 21.29 -12.80
CA ARG A 60 -10.03 22.00 -14.00
C ARG A 60 -11.37 21.45 -14.47
N PHE A 61 -12.41 22.26 -14.34
CA PHE A 61 -13.71 22.00 -14.92
C PHE A 61 -13.84 22.81 -16.21
N LYS A 62 -14.41 22.20 -17.26
CA LYS A 62 -14.76 22.90 -18.49
C LYS A 62 -16.28 23.00 -18.55
N LEU A 63 -16.78 24.21 -18.78
CA LEU A 63 -18.19 24.42 -19.06
C LEU A 63 -18.54 23.66 -20.34
N VAL A 64 -19.56 22.80 -20.27
CA VAL A 64 -20.03 22.02 -21.43
C VAL A 64 -21.18 22.73 -22.11
N ASP A 65 -22.06 23.39 -21.34
CA ASP A 65 -23.24 24.09 -21.82
C ASP A 65 -23.68 25.18 -20.83
N ALA A 66 -24.31 26.23 -21.33
CA ALA A 66 -24.95 27.28 -20.53
C ALA A 66 -26.28 27.67 -21.17
N ILE A 67 -27.35 27.61 -20.36
CA ILE A 67 -28.74 27.93 -20.74
C ILE A 67 -28.92 29.44 -20.87
#